data_AF-A0A954A1V4-F1
#
_entry.id   AF-A0A954A1V4-F1
#
_cell.length_a   1.000
_cell.length_b   1.000
_cell.length_c   1.000
_cell.angle_alpha   90.00
_cell.angle_beta   90.00
_cell.angle_gamma   90.00
#
_symmetry.space_group_name_H-M   'P 1'
#
loop_
_entity.id
_entity.type
_entity.pdbx_description
1 polymer ?
#
loop_
_entity_poly.entity_id
_entity_poly.type
_entity_poly.pdbx_seq_one_letter_code
_entity_poly.pdbx_strand_id
1 'polypeptide(L)'
;MIRILTALTAAALMAAAVDAEDVAVRAYFSTRSLELSFSTDAVGAAPIREYQLFYTTDGGRSWNEHPERRSTPDAFPFVAPSDGEFGFTIVAIDAAGLRTPPPQPGTAPSYVCIVDTVAPEVRVARPTPTEAVYGGSDLVVEWAASDADLGDRPVSIEWRRNSNDPWEEMTGQGPYPAEGRVQWFSPLASGSLEIRVSARDRAGNVGHWVTPEPVRVVSFDGFRGSRALAADPYSCFRRFPLHYRITGFDPHEVAEVQIWFRRELGPWQRINDPDATTPYIFEAPDEGQYFFYLRAISKNRHADRPAPGPDTPADQRVVVDTLPPDGELLAGVGEGTPVHTAGEELPIQWLVHDENLDADAAKLEVSVDGGRHWRLLAKDLRSTDGQGSFLWRPPLIGSESTRFRLVVSDLARNRSVIDARSPVRLLNPRVDPKETAREHYHHAMVIARTQEPGSTGDRQQLARALEHLEISLLYDPNFAEAWHDRGVILRILGRHPEALESFAKGHRLRPAEVPFTFDLVRAHLDMVDQKLDPDGEHLANATAILASVSRESIYAYPPGEYRDLLITQRILAEDIADRRVAE
;
A
#
# COMPACT_ATOMS: atom_id res chain seq x y z
N MET A 1 9.21 42.03 -15.22
CA MET A 1 9.39 41.22 -14.00
C MET A 1 10.75 40.53 -14.15
N ILE A 2 11.58 40.43 -13.10
CA ILE A 2 12.86 39.70 -13.21
C ILE A 2 12.58 38.27 -12.80
N ARG A 3 12.88 37.32 -13.69
CA ARG A 3 12.69 35.90 -13.41
C ARG A 3 14.02 35.19 -13.68
N ILE A 4 14.49 34.45 -12.67
CA ILE A 4 15.52 33.44 -12.90
C ILE A 4 14.84 32.37 -13.76
N LEU A 5 15.38 32.13 -14.95
CA LEU A 5 14.77 31.23 -15.92
C LEU A 5 15.22 29.79 -15.66
N THR A 6 16.51 29.59 -15.43
CA THR A 6 17.12 28.27 -15.22
C THR A 6 18.44 28.39 -14.45
N ALA A 7 18.76 27.36 -13.67
CA ALA A 7 20.11 27.12 -13.19
C ALA A 7 20.71 25.95 -14.00
N LEU A 8 21.94 26.08 -14.47
CA LEU A 8 22.63 25.08 -15.29
C LEU A 8 23.99 24.74 -14.67
N THR A 9 24.49 23.53 -14.94
CA THR A 9 25.88 23.18 -14.64
C THR A 9 26.78 23.78 -15.71
N ALA A 10 28.04 24.10 -15.37
CA ALA A 10 29.01 24.63 -16.34
C ALA A 10 29.24 23.71 -17.57
N ALA A 11 28.93 22.41 -17.46
CA ALA A 11 29.01 21.45 -18.56
C ALA A 11 27.77 21.44 -19.48
N ALA A 12 26.61 21.90 -19.01
CA ALA A 12 25.36 21.92 -19.77
C ALA A 12 25.24 23.10 -20.76
N LEU A 13 26.22 24.01 -20.77
CA LEU A 13 26.22 25.24 -21.58
C LEU A 13 26.16 25.02 -23.11
N MET A 14 26.25 23.78 -23.60
CA MET A 14 26.27 23.45 -25.03
C MET A 14 24.99 22.79 -25.57
N ALA A 15 23.95 22.57 -24.75
CA ALA A 15 22.73 21.94 -25.22
C ALA A 15 21.45 22.46 -24.54
N ALA A 16 20.52 22.91 -25.39
CA ALA A 16 19.08 23.05 -25.21
C ALA A 16 18.52 24.33 -24.55
N ALA A 17 17.65 24.98 -25.33
CA ALA A 17 16.53 25.79 -24.86
C ALA A 17 15.37 24.84 -24.46
N VAL A 18 14.72 25.12 -23.34
CA VAL A 18 13.49 24.41 -22.91
C VAL A 18 12.48 25.46 -22.44
N ASP A 19 11.28 25.41 -23.00
CA ASP A 19 10.13 26.26 -22.66
C ASP A 19 9.61 25.95 -21.25
N ALA A 20 9.19 26.99 -20.53
CA ALA A 20 8.74 26.94 -19.14
C ALA A 20 7.25 27.28 -19.03
N GLU A 21 6.44 26.33 -18.54
CA GLU A 21 5.10 26.61 -18.00
C GLU A 21 4.89 25.86 -16.66
N ASP A 22 4.25 26.59 -15.74
CA ASP A 22 3.81 26.32 -14.37
C ASP A 22 3.88 24.89 -13.79
N VAL A 23 4.93 24.64 -12.99
CA VAL A 23 4.92 24.09 -11.61
C VAL A 23 6.20 24.62 -10.95
N ALA A 24 6.22 24.92 -9.65
CA ALA A 24 7.46 25.17 -8.92
C ALA A 24 8.30 23.87 -8.84
N VAL A 25 8.92 23.48 -9.95
CA VAL A 25 9.82 22.32 -10.05
C VAL A 25 11.09 22.70 -9.32
N ARG A 26 11.33 22.09 -8.15
CA ARG A 26 12.64 22.16 -7.49
C ARG A 26 13.66 21.49 -8.42
N ALA A 27 14.63 22.26 -8.89
CA ALA A 27 15.74 21.71 -9.68
C ALA A 27 16.79 21.09 -8.75
N TYR A 28 17.37 19.96 -9.13
CA TYR A 28 18.40 19.26 -8.37
C TYR A 28 19.73 19.30 -9.12
N PHE A 29 20.84 19.51 -8.40
CA PHE A 29 22.17 19.62 -8.99
C PHE A 29 23.19 18.75 -8.26
N SER A 30 23.91 17.91 -9.01
CA SER A 30 25.02 17.05 -8.55
C SER A 30 26.35 17.77 -8.35
N THR A 31 26.35 19.11 -8.40
CA THR A 31 27.54 19.93 -8.27
C THR A 31 27.24 21.21 -7.52
N ARG A 32 28.24 21.71 -6.79
CA ARG A 32 28.17 23.00 -6.10
C ARG A 32 28.35 24.19 -7.03
N SER A 33 28.89 23.99 -8.24
CA SER A 33 29.14 25.07 -9.19
C SER A 33 27.95 25.22 -10.14
N LEU A 34 27.18 26.28 -9.95
CA LEU A 34 25.97 26.61 -10.70
C LEU A 34 26.17 27.88 -11.52
N GLU A 35 25.57 27.93 -12.71
CA GLU A 35 25.35 29.19 -13.43
C GLU A 35 23.85 29.51 -13.43
N LEU A 36 23.50 30.60 -12.75
CA LEU A 36 22.12 31.05 -12.59
C LEU A 36 21.77 32.02 -13.72
N SER A 37 21.09 31.51 -14.74
CA SER A 37 20.63 32.31 -15.89
C SER A 37 19.31 33.01 -15.57
N PHE A 38 19.21 34.28 -15.92
CA PHE A 38 18.02 35.07 -15.64
C PHE A 38 17.68 35.97 -16.82
N SER A 39 16.38 36.22 -17.01
CA SER A 39 15.90 37.21 -17.98
C SER A 39 15.14 38.29 -17.26
N THR A 40 15.15 39.47 -17.87
CA THR A 40 14.45 40.64 -17.34
C THR A 40 13.51 41.21 -18.37
N ASP A 41 12.21 41.07 -18.15
CA ASP A 41 11.18 41.74 -18.95
C ASP A 41 10.96 43.19 -18.48
N ALA A 42 12.01 43.84 -17.98
CA ALA A 42 11.89 45.14 -17.33
C ALA A 42 11.70 46.26 -18.36
N VAL A 43 10.43 46.65 -18.55
CA VAL A 43 10.04 47.88 -19.24
C VAL A 43 9.98 49.01 -18.21
N GLY A 44 11.12 49.63 -17.91
CA GLY A 44 11.24 50.83 -17.08
C GLY A 44 11.73 52.03 -17.91
N ALA A 45 11.39 53.27 -17.49
CA ALA A 45 11.78 54.49 -18.20
C ALA A 45 13.30 54.78 -18.20
N ALA A 46 14.07 54.12 -17.33
CA ALA A 46 15.52 54.22 -17.22
C ALA A 46 16.17 52.84 -17.44
N PRO A 47 17.33 52.78 -18.13
CA PRO A 47 18.02 51.52 -18.38
C PRO A 47 18.59 50.93 -17.07
N ILE A 48 18.54 49.61 -16.95
CA ILE A 48 19.16 48.89 -15.83
C ILE A 48 20.68 48.98 -15.99
N ARG A 49 21.36 49.32 -14.89
CA ARG A 49 22.82 49.46 -14.84
C ARG A 49 23.50 48.22 -14.28
N GLU A 50 22.95 47.68 -13.20
CA GLU A 50 23.53 46.59 -12.43
C GLU A 50 22.45 45.65 -11.88
N TYR A 51 22.79 44.38 -11.73
CA TYR A 51 22.01 43.32 -11.13
C TYR A 51 22.77 42.80 -9.90
N GLN A 52 22.05 42.56 -8.81
CA GLN A 52 22.56 42.00 -7.56
C GLN A 52 21.80 40.72 -7.24
N LEU A 53 22.52 39.62 -7.06
CA LEU A 53 21.96 38.35 -6.61
C LEU A 53 21.91 38.29 -5.08
N PHE A 54 20.80 37.79 -4.54
CA PHE A 54 20.63 37.40 -3.15
C PHE A 54 20.25 35.93 -3.07
N TYR A 55 20.75 35.23 -2.05
CA TYR A 55 20.44 33.82 -1.82
C TYR A 55 20.11 33.52 -0.35
N THR A 56 19.34 32.47 -0.12
CA THR A 56 18.91 31.99 1.20
C THR A 56 19.10 30.49 1.32
N THR A 57 19.40 30.01 2.52
CA THR A 57 19.55 28.58 2.86
C THR A 57 18.50 28.10 3.88
N ASP A 58 17.54 28.96 4.23
CA ASP A 58 16.56 28.72 5.30
C ASP A 58 15.12 29.09 4.89
N GLY A 59 14.85 29.01 3.58
CA GLY A 59 13.54 29.30 3.00
C GLY A 59 13.16 30.78 3.03
N GLY A 60 14.14 31.69 3.08
CA GLY A 60 13.93 33.14 3.03
C GLY A 60 13.83 33.82 4.39
N ARG A 61 14.13 33.13 5.49
CA ARG A 61 14.18 33.74 6.83
C ARG A 61 15.41 34.63 6.99
N SER A 62 16.51 34.28 6.33
CA SER A 62 17.70 35.12 6.19
C SER A 62 18.17 35.15 4.74
N TRP A 63 18.80 36.27 4.36
CA TRP A 63 19.24 36.54 2.99
C TRP A 63 20.71 36.98 2.98
N ASN A 64 21.50 36.35 2.12
CA ASN A 64 22.90 36.65 1.89
C ASN A 64 23.05 37.38 0.54
N GLU A 65 23.89 38.41 0.49
CA GLU A 65 24.22 39.13 -0.74
C GLU A 65 25.38 38.43 -1.45
N HIS A 66 25.22 38.10 -2.73
CA HIS A 66 26.31 37.58 -3.54
C HIS A 66 27.38 38.67 -3.76
N PRO A 67 28.69 38.38 -3.63
CA PRO A 67 29.73 39.41 -3.67
C PRO A 67 29.86 40.11 -5.02
N GLU A 68 29.47 39.44 -6.11
CA GLU A 68 29.55 40.00 -7.46
C GLU A 68 28.22 40.64 -7.90
N ARG A 69 28.35 41.77 -8.59
CA ARG A 69 27.27 42.42 -9.37
C ARG A 69 27.52 42.22 -10.85
N ARG A 70 26.44 42.14 -11.63
CA ARG A 70 26.51 41.99 -13.09
C ARG A 70 25.89 43.20 -13.78
N SER A 71 26.50 43.68 -14.86
CA SER A 71 25.93 44.76 -15.69
C SER A 71 25.15 44.23 -16.89
N THR A 72 25.15 42.92 -17.12
CA THR A 72 24.43 42.24 -18.19
C THR A 72 23.47 41.19 -17.61
N PRO A 73 22.28 40.99 -18.22
CA PRO A 73 21.30 40.01 -17.76
C PRO A 73 21.60 38.61 -18.33
N ASP A 74 22.78 38.08 -17.99
CA ASP A 74 23.26 36.81 -18.56
C ASP A 74 23.16 35.70 -17.51
N ALA A 75 24.20 35.53 -16.70
CA ALA A 75 24.25 34.56 -15.63
C ALA A 75 25.11 35.00 -14.44
N PHE A 76 24.73 34.54 -13.24
CA PHE A 76 25.57 34.60 -12.05
C PHE A 76 26.26 33.26 -11.82
N PRO A 77 27.61 33.21 -11.74
CA PRO A 77 28.29 32.04 -11.22
C PRO A 77 28.02 31.97 -9.72
N PHE A 78 27.62 30.81 -9.23
CA PHE A 78 27.35 30.58 -7.82
C PHE A 78 28.00 29.27 -7.38
N VAL A 79 28.77 29.32 -6.30
CA VAL A 79 29.34 28.13 -5.67
C VAL A 79 28.62 27.91 -4.36
N ALA A 80 27.82 26.85 -4.29
CA ALA A 80 27.09 26.48 -3.08
C ALA A 80 28.07 26.14 -1.94
N PRO A 81 27.91 26.73 -0.75
CA PRO A 81 28.82 26.51 0.37
C PRO A 81 28.72 25.09 0.97
N SER A 82 27.55 24.48 0.87
CA SER A 82 27.25 23.12 1.34
C SER A 82 26.16 22.51 0.47
N ASP A 83 25.88 21.24 0.71
CA ASP A 83 24.72 20.57 0.14
C ASP A 83 23.46 21.04 0.91
N GLY A 84 22.30 21.07 0.24
CA GLY A 84 21.04 21.55 0.80
C GLY A 84 20.20 22.39 -0.17
N GLU A 85 19.09 22.93 0.34
CA GLU A 85 18.17 23.79 -0.41
C GLU A 85 18.68 25.24 -0.46
N PHE A 86 18.72 25.82 -1.66
CA PHE A 86 19.10 27.21 -1.92
C PHE A 86 17.97 27.94 -2.65
N GLY A 87 17.52 29.04 -2.06
CA GLY A 87 16.58 29.97 -2.68
C GLY A 87 17.30 31.20 -3.23
N PHE A 88 16.86 31.71 -4.38
CA PHE A 88 17.49 32.86 -5.04
C PHE A 88 16.48 33.95 -5.39
N THR A 89 16.94 35.20 -5.37
CA THR A 89 16.22 36.34 -5.95
C THR A 89 17.21 37.37 -6.50
N ILE A 90 16.81 38.13 -7.51
CA ILE A 90 17.65 39.15 -8.16
C ILE A 90 17.01 40.52 -8.00
N VAL A 91 17.82 41.49 -7.60
CA VAL A 91 17.46 42.91 -7.51
C VAL A 91 18.16 43.66 -8.63
N ALA A 92 17.40 44.36 -9.47
CA ALA A 92 17.97 45.28 -10.46
C ALA A 92 18.14 46.68 -9.87
N ILE A 93 19.20 47.34 -10.31
CA ILE A 93 19.60 48.70 -9.95
C ILE A 93 19.64 49.51 -11.26
N ASP A 94 18.81 50.55 -11.36
CA ASP A 94 18.78 51.42 -12.52
C ASP A 94 19.95 52.42 -12.57
N ALA A 95 20.10 53.12 -13.69
CA ALA A 95 21.14 54.13 -13.86
C ALA A 95 21.05 55.31 -12.87
N ALA A 96 19.90 55.52 -12.21
CA ALA A 96 19.68 56.53 -11.17
C ALA A 96 19.95 56.00 -9.75
N GLY A 97 20.28 54.71 -9.60
CA GLY A 97 20.50 54.05 -8.32
C GLY A 97 19.21 53.62 -7.61
N LEU A 98 18.05 53.73 -8.26
CA LEU A 98 16.80 53.19 -7.77
C LEU A 98 16.83 51.67 -7.92
N ARG A 99 16.45 50.96 -6.86
CA ARG A 99 16.39 49.50 -6.83
C ARG A 99 15.07 49.03 -6.23
N THR A 100 14.60 47.86 -6.63
CA THR A 100 13.60 47.16 -5.81
C THR A 100 14.19 46.92 -4.42
N PRO A 101 13.39 47.00 -3.35
CA PRO A 101 13.88 46.73 -2.00
C PRO A 101 14.58 45.37 -1.94
N PRO A 102 15.76 45.26 -1.29
CA PRO A 102 16.37 43.97 -1.01
C PRO A 102 15.38 43.05 -0.28
N PRO A 103 15.47 41.72 -0.47
CA PRO A 103 14.55 40.80 0.18
C PRO A 103 14.66 40.92 1.71
N GLN A 104 13.52 41.02 2.38
CA GLN A 104 13.43 41.07 3.83
C GLN A 104 13.27 39.65 4.41
N PRO A 105 13.64 39.42 5.69
CA PRO A 105 13.31 38.19 6.39
C PRO A 105 11.82 37.80 6.22
N GLY A 106 11.56 36.58 5.74
CA GLY A 106 10.23 36.07 5.43
C GLY A 106 9.79 36.27 3.98
N THR A 107 10.56 36.97 3.14
CA THR A 107 10.30 37.05 1.70
C THR A 107 10.57 35.69 1.07
N ALA A 108 9.60 35.15 0.33
CA ALA A 108 9.77 33.88 -0.38
C ALA A 108 10.77 34.03 -1.55
N PRO A 109 11.63 33.02 -1.80
CA PRO A 109 12.55 33.04 -2.93
C PRO A 109 11.82 32.94 -4.27
N SER A 110 12.42 33.54 -5.30
CA SER A 110 11.87 33.54 -6.67
C SER A 110 12.20 32.25 -7.43
N TYR A 111 13.27 31.58 -7.04
CA TYR A 111 13.70 30.29 -7.58
C TYR A 111 14.31 29.46 -6.45
N VAL A 112 14.07 28.15 -6.44
CA VAL A 112 14.60 27.21 -5.45
C VAL A 112 15.25 26.03 -6.15
N CYS A 113 16.47 25.69 -5.74
CA CYS A 113 17.12 24.45 -6.14
C CYS A 113 17.72 23.72 -4.94
N ILE A 114 17.98 22.43 -5.12
CA ILE A 114 18.65 21.59 -4.14
C ILE A 114 20.01 21.19 -4.74
N VAL A 115 21.08 21.45 -3.99
CA VAL A 115 22.42 20.97 -4.32
C VAL A 115 22.68 19.74 -3.47
N ASP A 116 22.90 18.62 -4.14
CA ASP A 116 23.20 17.34 -3.50
C ASP A 116 24.35 16.69 -4.26
N THR A 117 25.51 16.58 -3.63
CA THR A 117 26.72 16.00 -4.22
C THR A 117 27.02 14.60 -3.70
N VAL A 118 26.16 14.06 -2.84
CA VAL A 118 26.35 12.76 -2.22
C VAL A 118 25.74 11.71 -3.14
N ALA A 119 26.50 10.63 -3.40
CA ALA A 119 25.96 9.50 -4.13
C ALA A 119 25.19 8.57 -3.18
N PRO A 120 24.07 7.97 -3.64
CA PRO A 120 23.31 7.02 -2.84
C PRO A 120 24.15 5.87 -2.29
N GLU A 121 23.92 5.47 -1.03
CA GLU A 121 24.51 4.26 -0.50
C GLU A 121 23.68 3.04 -0.93
N VAL A 122 24.30 2.08 -1.62
CA VAL A 122 23.64 0.83 -2.04
C VAL A 122 24.18 -0.34 -1.23
N ARG A 123 23.29 -1.06 -0.55
CA ARG A 123 23.60 -2.29 0.18
C ARG A 123 22.82 -3.46 -0.41
N VAL A 124 23.50 -4.60 -0.53
CA VAL A 124 22.91 -5.83 -1.06
C VAL A 124 23.00 -6.91 0.02
N ALA A 125 21.83 -7.44 0.41
CA ALA A 125 21.72 -8.52 1.38
C ALA A 125 21.90 -9.89 0.73
N ARG A 126 21.50 -10.03 -0.53
CA ARG A 126 21.70 -11.22 -1.38
C ARG A 126 22.04 -10.83 -2.81
N PRO A 127 22.95 -11.53 -3.50
CA PRO A 127 23.61 -12.77 -3.07
C PRO A 127 24.74 -12.55 -2.06
N THR A 128 25.00 -13.55 -1.23
CA THR A 128 26.15 -13.53 -0.31
C THR A 128 27.44 -13.96 -1.04
N PRO A 129 28.64 -13.51 -0.62
CA PRO A 129 29.90 -13.81 -1.32
C PRO A 129 30.21 -15.32 -1.48
N THR A 130 29.70 -16.16 -0.59
CA THR A 130 29.88 -17.62 -0.63
C THR A 130 28.75 -18.35 -1.36
N GLU A 131 27.75 -17.62 -1.88
CA GLU A 131 26.58 -18.20 -2.54
C GLU A 131 26.98 -18.73 -3.92
N ALA A 132 26.92 -20.06 -4.07
CA ALA A 132 26.98 -20.69 -5.38
C ALA A 132 25.54 -20.90 -5.87
N VAL A 133 25.25 -20.43 -7.07
CA VAL A 133 23.96 -20.64 -7.74
C VAL A 133 24.15 -21.60 -8.89
N TYR A 134 23.13 -22.40 -9.16
CA TYR A 134 23.16 -23.31 -10.28
C TYR A 134 22.76 -22.57 -11.56
N GLY A 135 23.43 -22.86 -12.68
CA GLY A 135 23.03 -22.30 -13.98
C GLY A 135 21.57 -22.65 -14.30
N GLY A 136 20.75 -21.66 -14.62
CA GLY A 136 19.31 -21.86 -14.83
C GLY A 136 18.50 -22.09 -13.54
N SER A 137 18.93 -21.51 -12.42
CA SER A 137 18.15 -21.45 -11.17
C SER A 137 17.87 -20.00 -10.76
N ASP A 138 16.92 -19.82 -9.85
CA ASP A 138 16.55 -18.50 -9.37
C ASP A 138 17.67 -17.92 -8.50
N LEU A 139 18.27 -16.86 -8.99
CA LEU A 139 19.14 -15.99 -8.23
C LEU A 139 18.30 -14.87 -7.62
N VAL A 140 18.32 -14.79 -6.29
CA VAL A 140 17.66 -13.72 -5.56
C VAL A 140 18.64 -12.56 -5.40
N VAL A 141 18.24 -11.38 -5.89
CA VAL A 141 18.93 -10.12 -5.57
C VAL A 141 18.03 -9.33 -4.64
N GLU A 142 18.55 -9.01 -3.46
CA GLU A 142 17.85 -8.27 -2.40
C GLU A 142 18.70 -7.08 -1.97
N TRP A 143 18.12 -5.89 -2.03
CA TRP A 143 18.86 -4.63 -1.86
C TRP A 143 18.11 -3.62 -1.01
N ALA A 144 18.88 -2.67 -0.50
CA ALA A 144 18.41 -1.43 0.10
C ALA A 144 19.33 -0.28 -0.36
N ALA A 145 18.73 0.76 -0.93
CA ALA A 145 19.41 2.00 -1.27
C ALA A 145 18.95 3.11 -0.31
N SER A 146 19.89 3.93 0.15
CA SER A 146 19.61 5.05 1.06
C SER A 146 20.28 6.32 0.55
N ASP A 147 19.46 7.36 0.39
CA ASP A 147 19.86 8.73 0.14
C ASP A 147 18.73 9.67 0.61
N ALA A 148 19.03 10.93 0.91
CA ALA A 148 18.03 11.93 1.27
C ALA A 148 17.12 12.27 0.07
N ASP A 149 17.65 12.18 -1.15
CA ASP A 149 17.01 12.69 -2.37
C ASP A 149 16.71 11.60 -3.42
N LEU A 150 16.46 10.35 -2.97
CA LEU A 150 16.04 9.25 -3.86
C LEU A 150 14.69 9.52 -4.55
N GLY A 151 14.62 9.21 -5.85
CA GLY A 151 13.36 9.15 -6.61
C GLY A 151 12.49 7.92 -6.25
N ASP A 152 11.31 7.80 -6.87
CA ASP A 152 10.34 6.72 -6.57
C ASP A 152 10.84 5.32 -6.95
N ARG A 153 11.62 5.25 -8.04
CA ARG A 153 12.24 4.02 -8.54
C ARG A 153 13.70 4.28 -8.92
N PRO A 154 14.62 4.41 -7.94
CA PRO A 154 15.98 4.86 -8.18
C PRO A 154 16.93 3.73 -8.58
N VAL A 155 16.53 2.46 -8.42
CA VAL A 155 17.44 1.31 -8.51
C VAL A 155 17.39 0.64 -9.88
N SER A 156 18.56 0.28 -10.39
CA SER A 156 18.79 -0.56 -11.58
C SER A 156 19.70 -1.73 -11.23
N ILE A 157 19.46 -2.89 -11.87
CA ILE A 157 20.22 -4.11 -11.61
C ILE A 157 20.72 -4.66 -12.94
N GLU A 158 22.03 -4.80 -13.02
CA GLU A 158 22.75 -5.27 -14.20
C GLU A 158 23.67 -6.42 -13.83
N TRP A 159 24.03 -7.22 -14.82
CA TRP A 159 24.91 -8.36 -14.64
C TRP A 159 25.87 -8.50 -15.83
N ARG A 160 26.96 -9.25 -15.61
CA ARG A 160 27.88 -9.68 -16.68
C ARG A 160 28.59 -10.97 -16.29
N ARG A 161 29.15 -11.69 -17.28
CA ARG A 161 29.83 -12.98 -17.06
C ARG A 161 31.30 -12.78 -16.67
N ASN A 162 31.96 -11.82 -17.30
CA ASN A 162 33.36 -11.50 -17.04
C ASN A 162 33.55 -10.00 -16.95
N SER A 163 34.65 -9.58 -16.34
CA SER A 163 34.94 -8.15 -16.16
C SER A 163 35.16 -7.39 -17.49
N ASN A 164 35.35 -8.10 -18.60
CA ASN A 164 35.51 -7.55 -19.94
C ASN A 164 34.21 -7.51 -20.76
N ASP A 165 33.13 -8.14 -20.28
CA ASP A 165 31.84 -8.16 -20.98
C ASP A 165 31.06 -6.86 -20.67
N PRO A 166 30.24 -6.37 -21.61
CA PRO A 166 29.33 -5.27 -21.33
C PRO A 166 28.31 -5.66 -20.25
N TRP A 167 27.85 -4.67 -19.48
CA TRP A 167 26.77 -4.86 -18.51
C TRP A 167 25.45 -5.07 -19.24
N GLU A 168 24.71 -6.10 -18.85
CA GLU A 168 23.37 -6.41 -19.36
C GLU A 168 22.32 -6.21 -18.28
N GLU A 169 21.15 -5.70 -18.65
CA GLU A 169 20.04 -5.53 -17.70
C GLU A 169 19.48 -6.89 -17.28
N MET A 170 19.20 -7.06 -15.99
CA MET A 170 18.85 -8.37 -15.44
C MET A 170 17.43 -8.82 -15.82
N THR A 171 16.40 -7.98 -15.67
CA THR A 171 14.99 -8.43 -15.87
C THR A 171 14.20 -7.64 -16.93
N GLY A 172 14.72 -6.50 -17.39
CA GLY A 172 13.94 -5.53 -18.19
C GLY A 172 12.68 -4.99 -17.47
N GLN A 173 12.51 -5.29 -16.17
CA GLN A 173 11.39 -4.84 -15.34
C GLN A 173 11.76 -3.62 -14.48
N GLY A 174 13.02 -3.16 -14.56
CA GLY A 174 13.48 -1.97 -13.87
C GLY A 174 12.96 -0.67 -14.53
N PRO A 175 13.18 0.48 -13.89
CA PRO A 175 13.83 0.66 -12.58
C PRO A 175 12.93 0.26 -11.39
N TYR A 176 13.54 0.03 -10.23
CA TYR A 176 12.90 -0.52 -9.03
C TYR A 176 12.88 0.45 -7.84
N PRO A 177 12.01 0.22 -6.83
CA PRO A 177 12.02 0.98 -5.56
C PRO A 177 13.35 0.89 -4.80
N ALA A 178 13.53 1.82 -3.85
CA ALA A 178 14.74 1.94 -3.03
C ALA A 178 15.09 0.67 -2.24
N GLU A 179 14.08 -0.04 -1.74
CA GLU A 179 14.21 -1.36 -1.11
C GLU A 179 13.42 -2.40 -1.89
N GLY A 180 13.98 -3.59 -2.06
CA GLY A 180 13.29 -4.62 -2.82
C GLY A 180 14.03 -5.93 -2.95
N ARG A 181 13.31 -6.89 -3.53
CA ARG A 181 13.80 -8.22 -3.85
C ARG A 181 13.31 -8.60 -5.23
N VAL A 182 14.22 -9.13 -6.05
CA VAL A 182 13.87 -9.71 -7.34
C VAL A 182 14.43 -11.12 -7.45
N GLN A 183 13.64 -12.01 -8.05
CA GLN A 183 14.07 -13.33 -8.47
C GLN A 183 14.39 -13.27 -9.96
N TRP A 184 15.59 -13.66 -10.32
CA TRP A 184 16.04 -13.67 -11.70
C TRP A 184 16.65 -15.01 -12.08
N PHE A 185 16.41 -15.42 -13.32
CA PHE A 185 16.87 -16.70 -13.83
C PHE A 185 18.33 -16.61 -14.30
N SER A 186 19.25 -17.28 -13.59
CA SER A 186 20.67 -17.23 -13.95
C SER A 186 20.94 -17.89 -15.32
N PRO A 187 21.94 -17.44 -16.09
CA PRO A 187 22.32 -18.04 -17.35
C PRO A 187 22.75 -19.50 -17.18
N LEU A 188 22.49 -20.32 -18.18
CA LEU A 188 22.77 -21.77 -18.16
C LEU A 188 24.28 -22.10 -18.19
N ALA A 189 25.13 -21.16 -18.62
CA ALA A 189 26.57 -21.38 -18.73
C ALA A 189 27.23 -21.37 -17.34
N SER A 190 28.05 -22.38 -17.06
CA SER A 190 28.90 -22.37 -15.87
C SER A 190 29.98 -21.30 -15.97
N GLY A 191 30.30 -20.67 -14.83
CA GLY A 191 31.25 -19.57 -14.79
C GLY A 191 31.09 -18.69 -13.55
N SER A 192 31.58 -17.46 -13.67
CA SER A 192 31.40 -16.39 -12.69
C SER A 192 30.29 -15.44 -13.15
N LEU A 193 29.53 -14.90 -12.21
CA LEU A 193 28.55 -13.85 -12.46
C LEU A 193 28.88 -12.64 -11.59
N GLU A 194 29.10 -11.50 -12.22
CA GLU A 194 29.19 -10.21 -11.52
C GLU A 194 27.83 -9.52 -11.60
N ILE A 195 27.34 -9.02 -10.47
CA ILE A 195 26.09 -8.26 -10.39
C ILE A 195 26.42 -6.86 -9.92
N ARG A 196 25.82 -5.88 -10.58
CA ARG A 196 25.86 -4.48 -10.20
C ARG A 196 24.47 -3.99 -9.88
N VAL A 197 24.30 -3.48 -8.66
CA VAL A 197 23.10 -2.76 -8.25
C VAL A 197 23.48 -1.29 -8.18
N SER A 198 22.80 -0.44 -8.94
CA SER A 198 23.06 1.00 -8.97
C SER A 198 21.81 1.76 -8.55
N ALA A 199 21.96 2.77 -7.71
CA ALA A 199 20.88 3.70 -7.34
C ALA A 199 21.23 5.12 -7.79
N ARG A 200 20.23 5.83 -8.33
CA ARG A 200 20.35 7.21 -8.79
C ARG A 200 19.42 8.12 -8.00
N ASP A 201 19.95 9.21 -7.46
CA ASP A 201 19.13 10.26 -6.81
C ASP A 201 18.52 11.25 -7.84
N ARG A 202 17.77 12.24 -7.35
CA ARG A 202 17.18 13.29 -8.19
C ARG A 202 18.21 14.28 -8.77
N ALA A 203 19.37 14.45 -8.14
CA ALA A 203 20.49 15.28 -8.62
C ALA A 203 21.33 14.61 -9.71
N GLY A 204 21.11 13.31 -9.93
CA GLY A 204 21.78 12.48 -10.91
C GLY A 204 23.05 11.81 -10.40
N ASN A 205 23.38 11.88 -9.09
CA ASN A 205 24.50 11.09 -8.57
C ASN A 205 24.12 9.61 -8.57
N VAL A 206 25.12 8.76 -8.81
CA VAL A 206 24.92 7.31 -8.94
C VAL A 206 25.82 6.59 -7.96
N GLY A 207 25.20 5.96 -6.98
CA GLY A 207 25.83 4.97 -6.13
C GLY A 207 25.77 3.59 -6.78
N HIS A 208 26.83 2.79 -6.64
CA HIS A 208 26.82 1.41 -7.11
C HIS A 208 27.39 0.46 -6.07
N TRP A 209 26.81 -0.73 -6.03
CA TRP A 209 27.37 -1.88 -5.37
C TRP A 209 27.64 -2.94 -6.42
N VAL A 210 28.85 -3.51 -6.40
CA VAL A 210 29.23 -4.63 -7.25
C VAL A 210 29.56 -5.81 -6.34
N THR A 211 29.15 -7.01 -6.73
CA THR A 211 29.51 -8.25 -6.04
C THR A 211 31.02 -8.30 -5.75
N PRO A 212 31.45 -8.32 -4.47
CA PRO A 212 32.86 -8.27 -4.09
C PRO A 212 33.67 -9.46 -4.61
N GLU A 213 33.04 -10.64 -4.64
CA GLU A 213 33.51 -11.83 -5.31
C GLU A 213 32.46 -12.25 -6.34
N PRO A 214 32.86 -12.66 -7.56
CA PRO A 214 31.89 -13.10 -8.54
C PRO A 214 31.11 -14.31 -8.04
N VAL A 215 29.79 -14.24 -8.16
CA VAL A 215 28.88 -15.30 -7.77
C VAL A 215 29.20 -16.52 -8.62
N ARG A 216 29.53 -17.64 -7.97
CA ARG A 216 29.92 -18.85 -8.69
C ARG A 216 28.67 -19.50 -9.28
N VAL A 217 28.57 -19.49 -10.61
CA VAL A 217 27.60 -20.27 -11.36
C VAL A 217 28.19 -21.65 -11.57
N VAL A 218 27.85 -22.57 -10.68
CA VAL A 218 28.27 -23.97 -10.80
C VAL A 218 27.51 -24.62 -11.94
N SER A 219 28.23 -25.29 -12.85
CA SER A 219 27.62 -26.31 -13.69
C SER A 219 26.98 -27.32 -12.76
N PHE A 220 25.72 -27.67 -13.02
CA PHE A 220 25.03 -28.71 -12.27
C PHE A 220 25.63 -30.08 -12.67
N ASP A 221 26.85 -30.37 -12.21
CA ASP A 221 27.48 -31.69 -12.31
C ASP A 221 26.76 -32.62 -11.32
N GLY A 222 25.61 -33.15 -11.73
CA GLY A 222 24.89 -34.11 -10.91
C GLY A 222 23.60 -34.71 -11.47
N PHE A 223 22.88 -34.05 -12.38
CA PHE A 223 21.59 -34.61 -12.86
C PHE A 223 21.38 -34.39 -14.36
N ARG A 224 21.33 -35.50 -15.10
CA ARG A 224 20.80 -35.54 -16.47
C ARG A 224 19.30 -35.81 -16.42
N GLY A 225 18.50 -34.90 -16.97
CA GLY A 225 17.09 -35.12 -17.28
C GLY A 225 16.17 -33.95 -16.94
N SER A 226 15.08 -33.85 -17.71
CA SER A 226 13.92 -32.99 -17.50
C SER A 226 13.38 -33.13 -16.08
N ARG A 227 12.44 -32.30 -15.60
CA ARG A 227 11.80 -32.52 -14.29
C ARG A 227 10.51 -31.73 -14.18
N ALA A 228 9.54 -32.25 -13.44
CA ALA A 228 8.42 -31.45 -12.93
C ALA A 228 8.95 -30.41 -11.93
N LEU A 229 8.51 -29.17 -12.09
CA LEU A 229 8.77 -28.10 -11.13
C LEU A 229 7.75 -28.21 -10.00
N ALA A 230 8.16 -27.92 -8.77
CA ALA A 230 7.26 -27.96 -7.61
C ALA A 230 6.14 -26.92 -7.79
N ALA A 231 5.00 -27.35 -8.30
CA ALA A 231 3.72 -26.66 -8.15
C ALA A 231 3.24 -26.79 -6.70
N ASP A 232 2.20 -26.03 -6.34
CA ASP A 232 1.50 -26.19 -5.06
C ASP A 232 1.27 -27.70 -4.78
N PRO A 233 1.72 -28.22 -3.63
CA PRO A 233 1.69 -29.67 -3.35
C PRO A 233 0.27 -30.22 -3.18
N TYR A 234 -0.74 -29.35 -3.22
CA TYR A 234 -2.15 -29.67 -3.10
C TYR A 234 -2.94 -28.97 -4.22
N SER A 235 -3.98 -29.63 -4.72
CA SER A 235 -4.89 -29.09 -5.73
C SER A 235 -6.34 -29.38 -5.36
N CYS A 236 -7.15 -28.32 -5.31
CA CYS A 236 -8.62 -28.39 -5.17
C CYS A 236 -9.35 -28.85 -6.45
N PHE A 237 -8.62 -29.05 -7.55
CA PHE A 237 -9.16 -29.52 -8.81
C PHE A 237 -8.47 -30.80 -9.27
N ARG A 238 -9.24 -31.73 -9.86
CA ARG A 238 -8.68 -32.90 -10.57
C ARG A 238 -7.88 -32.49 -11.81
N ARG A 239 -8.23 -31.36 -12.41
CA ARG A 239 -7.53 -30.80 -13.57
C ARG A 239 -6.60 -29.68 -13.12
N PHE A 240 -5.30 -29.87 -13.24
CA PHE A 240 -4.30 -28.91 -12.75
C PHE A 240 -3.07 -28.81 -13.66
N PRO A 241 -2.37 -27.65 -13.67
CA PRO A 241 -1.17 -27.47 -14.48
C PRO A 241 0.03 -28.18 -13.85
N LEU A 242 0.64 -29.08 -14.61
CA LEU A 242 1.93 -29.68 -14.31
C LEU A 242 3.02 -28.87 -15.03
N HIS A 243 3.71 -28.03 -14.27
CA HIS A 243 4.86 -27.28 -14.78
C HIS A 243 6.09 -28.18 -14.83
N TYR A 244 6.86 -28.08 -15.91
CA TYR A 244 8.10 -28.84 -16.03
C TYR A 244 9.17 -28.10 -16.81
N ARG A 245 10.42 -28.53 -16.63
CA ARG A 245 11.57 -27.99 -17.34
C ARG A 245 12.32 -29.11 -18.05
N ILE A 246 12.75 -28.84 -19.27
CA ILE A 246 13.61 -29.73 -20.07
C ILE A 246 15.04 -29.18 -19.99
N THR A 247 15.99 -30.01 -19.59
CA THR A 247 17.39 -29.59 -19.34
C THR A 247 18.40 -30.43 -20.14
N GLY A 248 17.96 -31.54 -20.75
CA GLY A 248 18.82 -32.50 -21.45
C GLY A 248 18.91 -32.34 -22.97
N PHE A 249 18.13 -31.43 -23.56
CA PHE A 249 18.06 -31.18 -25.00
C PHE A 249 17.85 -29.69 -25.28
N ASP A 250 18.29 -29.25 -26.46
CA ASP A 250 17.82 -27.98 -27.02
C ASP A 250 16.29 -28.04 -27.24
N PRO A 251 15.51 -26.98 -26.93
CA PRO A 251 14.06 -26.98 -27.11
C PRO A 251 13.60 -27.38 -28.53
N HIS A 252 14.38 -27.04 -29.56
CA HIS A 252 14.07 -27.39 -30.95
C HIS A 252 14.42 -28.84 -31.31
N GLU A 253 15.16 -29.55 -30.47
CA GLU A 253 15.53 -30.95 -30.64
C GLU A 253 14.57 -31.91 -29.93
N VAL A 254 13.71 -31.41 -29.04
CA VAL A 254 12.70 -32.21 -28.35
C VAL A 254 11.62 -32.64 -29.33
N ALA A 255 11.25 -33.93 -29.27
CA ALA A 255 10.14 -34.50 -30.03
C ALA A 255 8.92 -34.77 -29.17
N GLU A 256 9.11 -35.18 -27.91
CA GLU A 256 8.03 -35.39 -26.95
C GLU A 256 8.58 -35.33 -25.52
N VAL A 257 7.69 -35.07 -24.57
CA VAL A 257 7.93 -35.28 -23.14
C VAL A 257 7.04 -36.42 -22.67
N GLN A 258 7.65 -37.45 -22.08
CA GLN A 258 6.95 -38.56 -21.44
C GLN A 258 6.70 -38.19 -19.97
N ILE A 259 5.43 -38.01 -19.62
CA ILE A 259 4.97 -37.75 -18.26
C ILE A 259 4.54 -39.08 -17.67
N TRP A 260 5.36 -39.60 -16.75
CA TRP A 260 5.01 -40.77 -15.96
C TRP A 260 4.35 -40.34 -14.67
N PHE A 261 3.27 -41.01 -14.29
CA PHE A 261 2.58 -40.76 -13.04
C PHE A 261 2.19 -42.07 -12.36
N ARG A 262 2.09 -42.06 -11.04
CA ARG A 262 1.50 -43.16 -10.27
C ARG A 262 0.70 -42.60 -9.10
N ARG A 263 -0.27 -43.38 -8.65
CA ARG A 263 -0.95 -43.14 -7.38
C ARG A 263 -0.25 -43.94 -6.30
N GLU A 264 0.14 -43.29 -5.20
CA GLU A 264 0.76 -43.95 -4.04
C GLU A 264 1.94 -44.87 -4.46
N LEU A 265 2.00 -46.10 -3.93
CA LEU A 265 3.01 -47.13 -4.28
C LEU A 265 2.58 -48.01 -5.48
N GLY A 266 1.65 -47.53 -6.31
CA GLY A 266 1.17 -48.23 -7.49
C GLY A 266 2.16 -48.23 -8.68
N PRO A 267 1.81 -48.94 -9.77
CA PRO A 267 2.65 -48.98 -10.98
C PRO A 267 2.67 -47.63 -11.70
N TRP A 268 3.80 -47.32 -12.34
CA TRP A 268 3.94 -46.15 -13.20
C TRP A 268 3.07 -46.28 -14.47
N GLN A 269 2.28 -45.26 -14.72
CA GLN A 269 1.53 -45.04 -15.96
C GLN A 269 2.22 -43.94 -16.76
N ARG A 270 2.04 -43.93 -18.09
CA ARG A 270 2.71 -42.97 -18.98
C ARG A 270 1.72 -42.24 -19.86
N ILE A 271 1.91 -40.93 -19.97
CA ILE A 271 1.30 -40.05 -20.95
C ILE A 271 2.42 -39.44 -21.79
N ASN A 272 2.17 -39.23 -23.07
CA ASN A 272 3.09 -38.53 -23.95
C ASN A 272 2.52 -37.13 -24.25
N ASP A 273 3.32 -36.10 -23.98
CA ASP A 273 3.09 -34.73 -24.38
C ASP A 273 3.94 -34.45 -25.64
N PRO A 274 3.34 -34.50 -26.83
CA PRO A 274 4.07 -34.29 -28.08
C PRO A 274 4.44 -32.81 -28.30
N ASP A 275 3.72 -31.89 -27.65
CA ASP A 275 3.93 -30.45 -27.84
C ASP A 275 5.13 -29.97 -27.03
N ALA A 276 5.49 -30.70 -25.96
CA ALA A 276 6.62 -30.39 -25.08
C ALA A 276 6.55 -28.96 -24.50
N THR A 277 5.33 -28.44 -24.35
CA THR A 277 5.04 -27.11 -23.82
C THR A 277 4.57 -27.19 -22.37
N THR A 278 5.19 -26.39 -21.50
CA THR A 278 4.80 -26.25 -20.10
C THR A 278 3.82 -25.07 -19.90
N PRO A 279 2.79 -25.19 -19.04
CA PRO A 279 2.42 -26.39 -18.28
C PRO A 279 1.64 -27.41 -19.12
N TYR A 280 1.83 -28.69 -18.82
CA TYR A 280 0.90 -29.72 -19.28
C TYR A 280 -0.32 -29.77 -18.36
N ILE A 281 -1.52 -29.76 -18.92
CA ILE A 281 -2.74 -29.84 -18.11
C ILE A 281 -3.04 -31.31 -17.81
N PHE A 282 -2.74 -31.73 -16.59
CA PHE A 282 -3.01 -33.08 -16.12
C PHE A 282 -4.43 -33.17 -15.56
N GLU A 283 -5.13 -34.26 -15.88
CA GLU A 283 -6.44 -34.60 -15.34
C GLU A 283 -6.32 -35.88 -14.52
N ALA A 284 -6.39 -35.73 -13.20
CA ALA A 284 -6.38 -36.83 -12.26
C ALA A 284 -7.67 -37.64 -12.39
N PRO A 285 -7.58 -38.98 -12.55
CA PRO A 285 -8.77 -39.82 -12.62
C PRO A 285 -9.64 -39.71 -11.36
N ASP A 286 -9.00 -39.71 -10.20
CA ASP A 286 -9.62 -39.70 -8.86
C ASP A 286 -8.85 -38.82 -7.87
N GLU A 287 -9.39 -38.66 -6.66
CA GLU A 287 -8.69 -38.03 -5.54
C GLU A 287 -7.53 -38.88 -5.01
N GLY A 288 -6.60 -38.23 -4.31
CA GLY A 288 -5.47 -38.87 -3.64
C GLY A 288 -4.11 -38.34 -4.06
N GLN A 289 -3.06 -39.09 -3.69
CA GLN A 289 -1.67 -38.67 -3.90
C GLN A 289 -1.12 -39.16 -5.23
N TYR A 290 -0.70 -38.22 -6.07
CA TYR A 290 -0.07 -38.47 -7.35
C TYR A 290 1.42 -38.13 -7.30
N PHE A 291 2.22 -39.02 -7.87
CA PHE A 291 3.66 -38.88 -7.99
C PHE A 291 4.03 -38.82 -9.46
N PHE A 292 4.84 -37.85 -9.86
CA PHE A 292 5.21 -37.59 -11.24
C PHE A 292 6.69 -37.84 -11.49
N TYR A 293 7.02 -38.34 -12.68
CA TYR A 293 8.38 -38.50 -13.19
C TYR A 293 8.38 -38.17 -14.68
N LEU A 294 9.20 -37.23 -15.13
CA LEU A 294 9.19 -36.80 -16.53
C LEU A 294 10.37 -37.37 -17.31
N ARG A 295 10.35 -37.29 -18.63
CA ARG A 295 11.47 -37.74 -19.46
C ARG A 295 11.33 -37.10 -20.83
N ALA A 296 12.30 -36.30 -21.26
CA ALA A 296 12.27 -35.77 -22.62
C ALA A 296 12.87 -36.78 -23.61
N ILE A 297 12.32 -36.79 -24.81
CA ILE A 297 12.78 -37.58 -25.93
C ILE A 297 13.09 -36.64 -27.09
N SER A 298 14.28 -36.74 -27.66
CA SER A 298 14.68 -35.96 -28.82
C SER A 298 14.10 -36.52 -30.12
N LYS A 299 14.16 -35.72 -31.20
CA LYS A 299 13.79 -36.14 -32.57
C LYS A 299 14.55 -37.37 -33.06
N ASN A 300 15.76 -37.60 -32.55
CA ASN A 300 16.56 -38.79 -32.84
C ASN A 300 16.23 -39.98 -31.90
N ARG A 301 15.12 -39.91 -31.17
CA ARG A 301 14.66 -40.92 -30.20
C ARG A 301 15.65 -41.18 -29.05
N HIS A 302 16.53 -40.23 -28.77
CA HIS A 302 17.37 -40.28 -27.58
C HIS A 302 16.59 -39.75 -26.39
N ALA A 303 16.74 -40.37 -25.22
CA ALA A 303 16.12 -39.91 -23.99
C ALA A 303 17.15 -39.25 -23.09
N ASP A 304 16.76 -38.18 -22.42
CA ASP A 304 17.61 -37.47 -21.47
C ASP A 304 17.88 -38.27 -20.18
N ARG A 305 16.94 -39.14 -19.79
CA ARG A 305 17.06 -40.07 -18.65
C ARG A 305 16.32 -41.40 -18.90
N PRO A 306 16.62 -42.48 -18.14
CA PRO A 306 15.91 -43.75 -18.27
C PRO A 306 14.43 -43.65 -17.90
N ALA A 307 13.63 -44.64 -18.30
CA ALA A 307 12.25 -44.76 -17.82
C ALA A 307 12.23 -45.17 -16.32
N PRO A 308 11.21 -44.76 -15.55
CA PRO A 308 11.16 -45.06 -14.13
C PRO A 308 10.88 -46.55 -13.88
N GLY A 309 11.67 -47.15 -12.99
CA GLY A 309 11.41 -48.46 -12.39
C GLY A 309 10.51 -48.35 -11.14
N PRO A 310 10.13 -49.49 -10.52
CA PRO A 310 9.24 -49.52 -9.36
C PRO A 310 9.69 -48.62 -8.20
N ASP A 311 11.00 -48.59 -7.93
CA ASP A 311 11.59 -47.85 -6.82
C ASP A 311 12.15 -46.48 -7.23
N THR A 312 11.89 -46.04 -8.47
CA THR A 312 12.37 -44.73 -8.92
C THR A 312 11.70 -43.61 -8.12
N PRO A 313 12.46 -42.66 -7.54
CA PRO A 313 11.89 -41.55 -6.82
C PRO A 313 11.15 -40.62 -7.78
N ALA A 314 10.05 -40.05 -7.30
CA ALA A 314 9.27 -39.08 -8.06
C ALA A 314 9.94 -37.71 -8.08
N ASP A 315 9.77 -36.99 -9.19
CA ASP A 315 10.16 -35.61 -9.36
C ASP A 315 9.29 -34.65 -8.52
N GLN A 316 7.99 -34.95 -8.42
CA GLN A 316 7.00 -34.13 -7.73
C GLN A 316 5.90 -35.02 -7.14
N ARG A 317 5.34 -34.58 -6.01
CA ARG A 317 4.11 -35.12 -5.42
C ARG A 317 3.03 -34.03 -5.41
N VAL A 318 1.83 -34.37 -5.84
CA VAL A 318 0.64 -33.52 -5.76
C VAL A 318 -0.49 -34.32 -5.09
N VAL A 319 -1.12 -33.74 -4.09
CA VAL A 319 -2.32 -34.28 -3.44
C VAL A 319 -3.53 -33.62 -4.09
N VAL A 320 -4.41 -34.43 -4.68
CA VAL A 320 -5.68 -33.96 -5.25
C VAL A 320 -6.76 -34.19 -4.22
N ASP A 321 -7.31 -33.10 -3.71
CA ASP A 321 -8.36 -33.09 -2.71
C ASP A 321 -9.43 -32.09 -3.14
N THR A 322 -10.60 -32.57 -3.53
CA THR A 322 -11.69 -31.68 -4.01
C THR A 322 -12.80 -31.50 -2.98
N LEU A 323 -12.66 -32.14 -1.82
CA LEU A 323 -13.66 -32.10 -0.77
C LEU A 323 -13.32 -30.97 0.19
N PRO A 324 -14.27 -30.07 0.50
CA PRO A 324 -14.04 -29.06 1.49
C PRO A 324 -14.18 -29.65 2.91
N PRO A 325 -13.51 -29.07 3.92
CA PRO A 325 -13.64 -29.52 5.30
C PRO A 325 -15.10 -29.51 5.77
N ASP A 326 -15.56 -30.55 6.47
CA ASP A 326 -16.88 -30.57 7.10
C ASP A 326 -16.74 -30.62 8.62
N GLY A 327 -17.78 -30.26 9.36
CA GLY A 327 -17.70 -30.32 10.82
C GLY A 327 -18.85 -29.67 11.55
N GLU A 328 -18.63 -29.50 12.84
CA GLU A 328 -19.63 -28.98 13.77
C GLU A 328 -19.05 -27.85 14.61
N LEU A 329 -19.87 -26.82 14.80
CA LEU A 329 -19.59 -25.70 15.70
C LEU A 329 -20.64 -25.68 16.81
N LEU A 330 -20.16 -25.67 18.05
CA LEU A 330 -20.96 -25.64 19.27
C LEU A 330 -20.64 -24.37 20.05
N ALA A 331 -21.65 -23.54 20.29
CA ALA A 331 -21.55 -22.34 21.10
C ALA A 331 -22.51 -22.45 22.29
N GLY A 332 -21.96 -22.62 23.49
CA GLY A 332 -22.74 -22.85 24.71
C GLY A 332 -23.23 -24.30 24.88
N VAL A 333 -23.83 -24.59 26.04
CA VAL A 333 -24.26 -25.93 26.46
C VAL A 333 -25.78 -25.92 26.71
N GLY A 334 -26.53 -26.84 26.09
CA GLY A 334 -27.96 -27.06 26.39
C GLY A 334 -28.81 -27.51 25.19
N GLU A 335 -29.94 -28.16 25.46
CA GLU A 335 -30.97 -28.43 24.45
C GLU A 335 -31.76 -27.15 24.14
N GLY A 336 -31.89 -26.78 22.86
CA GLY A 336 -32.64 -25.59 22.42
C GLY A 336 -31.76 -24.37 22.09
N THR A 337 -32.27 -23.17 22.37
CA THR A 337 -31.52 -21.90 22.24
C THR A 337 -30.79 -21.63 23.57
N PRO A 338 -29.49 -21.94 23.67
CA PRO A 338 -28.73 -21.69 24.90
C PRO A 338 -28.82 -20.23 25.32
N VAL A 339 -29.10 -20.00 26.60
CA VAL A 339 -29.18 -18.66 27.20
C VAL A 339 -27.89 -18.44 27.98
N HIS A 340 -27.16 -17.37 27.68
CA HIS A 340 -25.88 -17.05 28.31
C HIS A 340 -25.87 -15.62 28.83
N THR A 341 -25.24 -15.39 29.98
CA THR A 341 -25.13 -14.05 30.56
C THR A 341 -23.98 -13.30 29.89
N ALA A 342 -24.27 -12.14 29.31
CA ALA A 342 -23.27 -11.27 28.74
C ALA A 342 -22.24 -10.86 29.82
N GLY A 343 -20.95 -10.85 29.48
CA GLY A 343 -19.85 -10.62 30.44
C GLY A 343 -19.30 -11.88 31.12
N GLU A 344 -20.00 -13.02 31.06
CA GLU A 344 -19.46 -14.32 31.49
C GLU A 344 -18.77 -15.04 30.32
N GLU A 345 -17.83 -15.93 30.61
CA GLU A 345 -17.09 -16.67 29.59
C GLU A 345 -17.98 -17.72 28.91
N LEU A 346 -18.15 -17.59 27.59
CA LEU A 346 -18.84 -18.53 26.72
C LEU A 346 -17.80 -19.39 25.98
N PRO A 347 -17.71 -20.70 26.27
CA PRO A 347 -16.89 -21.60 25.48
C PRO A 347 -17.54 -21.84 24.11
N ILE A 348 -16.72 -21.72 23.07
CA ILE A 348 -17.06 -22.04 21.68
C ILE A 348 -16.12 -23.16 21.26
N GLN A 349 -16.67 -24.28 20.83
CA GLN A 349 -15.92 -25.49 20.49
C GLN A 349 -16.27 -25.94 19.09
N TRP A 350 -15.32 -26.53 18.39
CA TRP A 350 -15.54 -27.09 17.07
C TRP A 350 -14.82 -28.41 16.88
N LEU A 351 -15.36 -29.22 15.97
CA LEU A 351 -14.77 -30.45 15.46
C LEU A 351 -14.90 -30.42 13.95
N VAL A 352 -13.77 -30.45 13.25
CA VAL A 352 -13.67 -30.43 11.78
C VAL A 352 -13.07 -31.76 11.32
N HIS A 353 -13.69 -32.37 10.33
CA HIS A 353 -13.31 -33.61 9.69
C HIS A 353 -12.73 -33.31 8.32
N ASP A 354 -11.41 -33.41 8.21
CA ASP A 354 -10.66 -33.25 6.97
C ASP A 354 -9.25 -33.85 7.12
N GLU A 355 -8.78 -34.63 6.14
CA GLU A 355 -7.46 -35.27 6.18
C GLU A 355 -6.31 -34.29 5.89
N ASN A 356 -6.59 -33.20 5.18
CA ASN A 356 -5.65 -32.18 4.73
C ASN A 356 -5.94 -30.82 5.37
N LEU A 357 -6.60 -30.78 6.53
CA LEU A 357 -6.96 -29.54 7.22
C LEU A 357 -5.74 -28.62 7.42
N ASP A 358 -5.88 -27.35 7.08
CA ASP A 358 -4.90 -26.34 7.48
C ASP A 358 -5.14 -26.00 8.96
N ALA A 359 -4.33 -26.62 9.82
CA ALA A 359 -4.50 -26.60 11.26
C ALA A 359 -4.52 -25.19 11.87
N ASP A 360 -3.91 -24.20 11.23
CA ASP A 360 -3.75 -22.85 11.79
C ASP A 360 -4.62 -21.80 11.05
N ALA A 361 -5.47 -22.19 10.09
CA ALA A 361 -6.21 -21.26 9.24
C ALA A 361 -7.67 -20.99 9.66
N ALA A 362 -8.10 -21.46 10.84
CA ALA A 362 -9.50 -21.29 11.25
C ALA A 362 -9.82 -19.85 11.70
N LYS A 363 -11.01 -19.36 11.33
CA LYS A 363 -11.52 -18.03 11.72
C LYS A 363 -12.90 -18.17 12.33
N LEU A 364 -13.12 -17.47 13.43
CA LEU A 364 -14.39 -17.45 14.14
C LEU A 364 -15.05 -16.09 13.99
N GLU A 365 -16.31 -16.08 13.59
CA GLU A 365 -17.11 -14.88 13.42
C GLU A 365 -18.40 -14.95 14.23
N VAL A 366 -18.89 -13.80 14.67
CA VAL A 366 -20.12 -13.65 15.44
C VAL A 366 -21.06 -12.65 14.79
N SER A 367 -22.35 -12.90 14.93
CA SER A 367 -23.41 -11.97 14.59
C SER A 367 -24.37 -11.88 15.75
N VAL A 368 -24.58 -10.68 16.28
CA VAL A 368 -25.46 -10.44 17.45
C VAL A 368 -26.88 -10.04 17.04
N ASP A 369 -27.13 -9.91 15.74
CA ASP A 369 -28.39 -9.43 15.15
C ASP A 369 -29.06 -10.50 14.25
N GLY A 370 -28.86 -11.78 14.59
CA GLY A 370 -29.48 -12.90 13.90
C GLY A 370 -28.87 -13.24 12.54
N GLY A 371 -27.64 -12.81 12.26
CA GLY A 371 -26.89 -13.12 11.04
C GLY A 371 -26.86 -11.99 10.01
N ARG A 372 -27.32 -10.77 10.33
CA ARG A 372 -27.33 -9.64 9.38
C ARG A 372 -25.95 -9.02 9.24
N HIS A 373 -25.25 -8.83 10.35
CA HIS A 373 -23.87 -8.35 10.36
C HIS A 373 -22.96 -9.33 11.08
N TRP A 374 -21.89 -9.72 10.40
CA TRP A 374 -20.85 -10.62 10.92
C TRP A 374 -19.61 -9.83 11.30
N ARG A 375 -19.08 -10.11 12.49
CA ARG A 375 -17.85 -9.52 13.02
C ARG A 375 -16.83 -10.62 13.28
N LEU A 376 -15.59 -10.40 12.91
CA LEU A 376 -14.49 -11.29 13.25
C LEU A 376 -14.26 -11.28 14.78
N LEU A 377 -14.35 -12.45 15.41
CA LEU A 377 -14.00 -12.64 16.82
C LEU A 377 -12.52 -12.97 16.96
N ALA A 378 -12.05 -13.93 16.17
CA ALA A 378 -10.68 -14.40 16.20
C ALA A 378 -10.31 -15.02 14.85
N LYS A 379 -9.01 -15.00 14.55
CA LYS A 379 -8.42 -15.59 13.34
C LYS A 379 -7.17 -16.37 13.74
N ASP A 380 -6.65 -17.14 12.80
CA ASP A 380 -5.43 -17.93 12.96
C ASP A 380 -5.58 -18.92 14.15
N LEU A 381 -6.79 -19.45 14.31
CA LEU A 381 -7.15 -20.37 15.39
C LEU A 381 -6.66 -21.76 15.07
N ARG A 382 -5.92 -22.34 16.02
CA ARG A 382 -5.34 -23.66 15.87
C ARG A 382 -6.35 -24.77 16.16
N SER A 383 -6.41 -25.75 15.27
CA SER A 383 -7.15 -27.00 15.42
C SER A 383 -6.16 -28.16 15.58
N THR A 384 -6.28 -28.95 16.64
CA THR A 384 -5.49 -30.17 16.86
C THR A 384 -6.37 -31.37 16.58
N ASP A 385 -6.00 -32.20 15.61
CA ASP A 385 -6.83 -33.33 15.13
C ASP A 385 -8.26 -32.90 14.77
N GLY A 386 -8.40 -31.72 14.14
CA GLY A 386 -9.69 -31.14 13.78
C GLY A 386 -10.46 -30.49 14.94
N GLN A 387 -10.00 -30.63 16.18
CA GLN A 387 -10.66 -30.07 17.36
C GLN A 387 -10.06 -28.73 17.75
N GLY A 388 -10.92 -27.79 18.16
CA GLY A 388 -10.47 -26.54 18.75
C GLY A 388 -11.49 -25.93 19.68
N SER A 389 -11.02 -24.97 20.47
CA SER A 389 -11.87 -24.22 21.41
C SER A 389 -11.42 -22.79 21.52
N PHE A 390 -12.38 -21.90 21.72
CA PHE A 390 -12.18 -20.48 21.92
C PHE A 390 -13.09 -20.02 23.06
N LEU A 391 -12.51 -19.28 24.01
CA LEU A 391 -13.26 -18.74 25.13
C LEU A 391 -13.62 -17.28 24.84
N TRP A 392 -14.89 -17.03 24.58
CA TRP A 392 -15.37 -15.69 24.27
C TRP A 392 -16.05 -15.07 25.47
N ARG A 393 -15.67 -13.85 25.85
CA ARG A 393 -16.40 -13.07 26.85
C ARG A 393 -17.25 -12.01 26.12
N PRO A 394 -18.55 -12.26 25.86
CA PRO A 394 -19.43 -11.28 25.23
C PRO A 394 -19.37 -9.93 25.96
N PRO A 395 -19.32 -8.81 25.24
CA PRO A 395 -19.60 -7.50 25.84
C PRO A 395 -21.02 -7.54 26.43
N LEU A 396 -21.34 -6.64 27.36
CA LEU A 396 -22.60 -6.64 28.15
C LEU A 396 -23.87 -6.38 27.33
N ILE A 397 -23.94 -6.79 26.07
CA ILE A 397 -25.07 -6.58 25.14
C ILE A 397 -26.10 -7.69 25.29
N GLY A 398 -27.38 -7.31 25.21
CA GLY A 398 -28.47 -8.26 25.10
C GLY A 398 -28.69 -8.65 23.64
N SER A 399 -28.97 -9.93 23.38
CA SER A 399 -29.35 -10.39 22.04
C SER A 399 -30.28 -11.59 22.14
N GLU A 400 -31.38 -11.54 21.39
CA GLU A 400 -32.30 -12.67 21.24
C GLU A 400 -31.77 -13.75 20.28
N SER A 401 -30.77 -13.43 19.45
CA SER A 401 -30.22 -14.37 18.46
C SER A 401 -28.77 -14.02 18.11
N THR A 402 -27.82 -14.50 18.91
CA THR A 402 -26.39 -14.44 18.61
C THR A 402 -25.98 -15.70 17.85
N ARG A 403 -25.44 -15.55 16.65
CA ARG A 403 -24.97 -16.64 15.80
C ARG A 403 -23.46 -16.64 15.70
N PHE A 404 -22.89 -17.82 15.52
CA PHE A 404 -21.47 -18.01 15.29
C PHE A 404 -21.28 -18.81 14.02
N ARG A 405 -20.19 -18.54 13.32
CA ARG A 405 -19.75 -19.37 12.21
C ARG A 405 -18.23 -19.50 12.24
N LEU A 406 -17.78 -20.68 11.85
CA LEU A 406 -16.37 -21.02 11.73
C LEU A 406 -16.04 -21.10 10.25
N VAL A 407 -15.03 -20.36 9.82
CA VAL A 407 -14.48 -20.43 8.47
C VAL A 407 -13.18 -21.21 8.53
N VAL A 408 -13.11 -22.32 7.81
CA VAL A 408 -11.94 -23.19 7.75
C VAL A 408 -11.54 -23.46 6.31
N SER A 409 -10.27 -23.79 6.11
CA SER A 409 -9.74 -24.24 4.84
C SER A 409 -8.78 -25.41 5.03
N ASP A 410 -8.68 -26.24 4.01
CA ASP A 410 -7.63 -27.27 3.93
C ASP A 410 -6.38 -26.72 3.22
N LEU A 411 -5.35 -27.57 3.11
CA LEU A 411 -4.10 -27.28 2.39
C LEU A 411 -4.30 -27.20 0.86
N ALA A 412 -5.38 -27.77 0.33
CA ALA A 412 -5.80 -27.65 -1.07
C ALA A 412 -6.56 -26.34 -1.37
N ARG A 413 -6.80 -25.52 -0.33
CA ARG A 413 -7.56 -24.28 -0.34
C ARG A 413 -9.06 -24.46 -0.61
N ASN A 414 -9.61 -25.66 -0.38
CA ASN A 414 -11.06 -25.80 -0.26
C ASN A 414 -11.51 -25.08 1.02
N ARG A 415 -12.59 -24.32 0.94
CA ARG A 415 -13.08 -23.47 2.03
C ARG A 415 -14.48 -23.89 2.44
N SER A 416 -14.68 -24.01 3.75
CA SER A 416 -15.99 -24.24 4.36
C SER A 416 -16.37 -23.16 5.34
N VAL A 417 -17.68 -22.98 5.49
CA VAL A 417 -18.30 -22.13 6.50
C VAL A 417 -19.25 -23.01 7.29
N ILE A 418 -18.91 -23.24 8.56
CA ILE A 418 -19.66 -24.10 9.48
C ILE A 418 -20.42 -23.19 10.45
N ASP A 419 -21.74 -23.09 10.29
CA ASP A 419 -22.60 -22.35 11.19
C ASP A 419 -22.84 -23.13 12.48
N ALA A 420 -22.92 -22.42 13.62
CA ALA A 420 -23.27 -23.04 14.88
C ALA A 420 -24.68 -23.63 14.84
N ARG A 421 -24.85 -24.83 15.42
CA ARG A 421 -26.12 -25.57 15.41
C ARG A 421 -27.33 -24.77 15.92
N SER A 422 -27.12 -23.94 16.94
CA SER A 422 -28.16 -23.12 17.55
C SER A 422 -27.64 -21.70 17.79
N PRO A 423 -28.49 -20.66 17.65
CA PRO A 423 -28.16 -19.34 18.15
C PRO A 423 -28.10 -19.34 19.68
N VAL A 424 -27.29 -18.44 20.24
CA VAL A 424 -27.18 -18.16 21.67
C VAL A 424 -28.00 -16.91 22.00
N ARG A 425 -28.85 -16.97 23.02
CA ARG A 425 -29.52 -15.79 23.57
C ARG A 425 -28.60 -15.17 24.63
N LEU A 426 -28.17 -13.93 24.42
CA LEU A 426 -27.36 -13.19 25.38
C LEU A 426 -28.27 -12.36 26.29
N LEU A 427 -28.24 -12.64 27.58
CA LEU A 427 -28.87 -11.82 28.62
C LEU A 427 -27.89 -10.75 29.05
N ASN A 428 -28.25 -9.47 28.87
CA ASN A 428 -27.51 -8.39 29.50
C ASN A 428 -27.78 -8.40 31.01
N PRO A 429 -26.77 -8.61 31.88
CA PRO A 429 -26.97 -8.57 33.32
C PRO A 429 -27.18 -7.14 33.85
N ARG A 430 -26.93 -6.10 33.04
CA ARG A 430 -27.24 -4.71 33.38
C ARG A 430 -28.71 -4.42 33.08
N VAL A 431 -29.37 -3.86 34.10
CA VAL A 431 -30.83 -3.74 34.18
C VAL A 431 -31.43 -2.74 33.18
N ASP A 432 -30.65 -1.77 32.69
CA ASP A 432 -31.08 -0.77 31.69
C ASP A 432 -30.04 -0.58 30.54
N PRO A 433 -30.36 -1.01 29.31
CA PRO A 433 -29.54 -0.73 28.12
C PRO A 433 -29.25 0.76 27.91
N LYS A 434 -30.19 1.66 28.23
CA LYS A 434 -30.00 3.11 28.07
C LYS A 434 -29.00 3.67 29.06
N GLU A 435 -28.97 3.13 30.28
CA GLU A 435 -27.95 3.49 31.28
C GLU A 435 -26.56 3.04 30.81
N THR A 436 -26.46 1.83 30.24
CA THR A 436 -25.20 1.32 29.68
C THR A 436 -24.73 2.14 28.47
N ALA A 437 -25.65 2.57 27.60
CA ALA A 437 -25.34 3.49 26.52
C ALA A 437 -24.75 4.82 27.05
N ARG A 438 -25.37 5.41 28.08
CA ARG A 438 -24.91 6.65 28.71
C ARG A 438 -23.52 6.51 29.34
N GLU A 439 -23.23 5.39 29.99
CA GLU A 439 -21.90 5.12 30.54
C GLU A 439 -20.84 5.10 29.44
N HIS A 440 -21.04 4.32 28.39
CA HIS A 440 -20.08 4.23 27.29
C HIS A 440 -19.92 5.55 26.54
N TYR A 441 -20.99 6.29 26.35
CA TYR A 441 -20.93 7.67 25.85
C TYR A 441 -20.08 8.56 26.76
N HIS A 442 -20.31 8.51 28.08
CA HIS A 442 -19.51 9.28 29.03
C HIS A 442 -18.02 8.92 28.96
N HIS A 443 -17.69 7.62 28.86
CA HIS A 443 -16.33 7.14 28.66
C HIS A 443 -15.71 7.67 27.36
N ALA A 444 -16.45 7.63 26.25
CA ALA A 444 -15.98 8.21 24.98
C ALA A 444 -15.65 9.70 25.12
N MET A 445 -16.53 10.46 25.79
CA MET A 445 -16.33 11.90 25.99
C MET A 445 -15.18 12.22 26.95
N VAL A 446 -14.91 11.36 27.93
CA VAL A 446 -13.72 11.48 28.78
C VAL A 446 -12.46 11.23 27.94
N ILE A 447 -12.41 10.15 27.17
CA ILE A 447 -11.27 9.80 26.32
C ILE A 447 -10.99 10.92 25.29
N ALA A 448 -12.03 11.49 24.69
CA ALA A 448 -11.90 12.55 23.71
C ALA A 448 -11.43 13.90 24.31
N ARG A 449 -11.67 14.16 25.61
CA ARG A 449 -11.30 15.42 26.28
C ARG A 449 -9.91 15.40 26.93
N THR A 450 -9.26 14.25 27.03
CA THR A 450 -8.08 14.04 27.88
C THR A 450 -6.72 14.45 27.30
N GLN A 451 -6.56 15.45 26.41
CA GLN A 451 -5.40 16.40 26.29
C GLN A 451 -5.27 17.14 24.92
N GLU A 452 -4.25 18.00 24.82
CA GLU A 452 -4.00 19.15 23.93
C GLU A 452 -3.99 18.89 22.40
N PRO A 453 -4.41 19.87 21.57
CA PRO A 453 -4.42 19.75 20.12
C PRO A 453 -3.00 19.64 19.53
N GLY A 454 -2.72 18.55 18.79
CA GLY A 454 -1.58 18.49 17.86
C GLY A 454 -0.61 17.32 18.05
N SER A 455 -0.95 16.29 18.83
CA SER A 455 -0.07 15.14 19.09
C SER A 455 -0.42 13.91 18.24
N THR A 456 0.56 13.05 17.92
CA THR A 456 0.31 11.75 17.27
C THR A 456 -0.56 10.82 18.12
N GLY A 457 -0.66 11.07 19.43
CA GLY A 457 -1.56 10.36 20.35
C GLY A 457 -3.04 10.62 20.09
N ASP A 458 -3.38 11.71 19.40
CA ASP A 458 -4.76 12.17 19.21
C ASP A 458 -5.56 11.17 18.35
N ARG A 459 -4.97 10.64 17.27
CA ARG A 459 -5.68 9.69 16.38
C ARG A 459 -6.01 8.37 17.06
N GLN A 460 -5.10 7.84 17.88
CA GLN A 460 -5.33 6.56 18.57
C GLN A 460 -6.39 6.71 19.68
N GLN A 461 -6.40 7.84 20.38
CA GLN A 461 -7.43 8.11 21.39
C GLN A 461 -8.79 8.37 20.76
N LEU A 462 -8.85 9.11 19.65
CA LEU A 462 -10.09 9.30 18.88
C LEU A 462 -10.64 7.97 18.37
N ALA A 463 -9.78 7.04 17.92
CA ALA A 463 -10.21 5.68 17.57
C ALA A 463 -10.81 4.93 18.78
N ARG A 464 -10.20 5.02 19.97
CA ARG A 464 -10.74 4.41 21.20
C ARG A 464 -12.04 5.06 21.66
N ALA A 465 -12.17 6.38 21.52
CA ALA A 465 -13.43 7.07 21.79
C ALA A 465 -14.52 6.61 20.81
N LEU A 466 -14.17 6.41 19.54
CA LEU A 466 -15.08 5.88 18.53
C LEU A 466 -15.58 4.48 18.88
N GLU A 467 -14.72 3.58 19.37
CA GLU A 467 -15.13 2.25 19.85
C GLU A 467 -16.19 2.35 20.96
N HIS A 468 -15.99 3.25 21.92
CA HIS A 468 -16.97 3.48 22.98
C HIS A 468 -18.29 4.09 22.47
N LEU A 469 -18.24 4.98 21.47
CA LEU A 469 -19.45 5.50 20.81
C LEU A 469 -20.19 4.41 20.04
N GLU A 470 -19.48 3.52 19.34
CA GLU A 470 -20.08 2.38 18.65
C GLU A 470 -20.75 1.42 19.63
N ILE A 471 -20.13 1.16 20.78
CA ILE A 471 -20.75 0.39 21.86
C ILE A 471 -21.98 1.13 22.40
N SER A 472 -21.90 2.44 22.65
CA SER A 472 -23.05 3.24 23.12
C SER A 472 -24.24 3.13 22.16
N LEU A 473 -23.99 3.28 20.85
CA LEU A 473 -25.00 3.19 19.80
C LEU A 473 -25.54 1.77 19.59
N LEU A 474 -24.78 0.74 19.97
CA LEU A 474 -25.25 -0.64 20.00
C LEU A 474 -26.31 -0.84 21.10
N TYR A 475 -26.16 -0.18 22.25
CA TYR A 475 -27.13 -0.24 23.35
C TYR A 475 -28.33 0.68 23.17
N ASP A 476 -28.12 1.89 22.64
CA ASP A 476 -29.19 2.82 22.28
C ASP A 476 -28.96 3.38 20.87
N PRO A 477 -29.52 2.71 19.83
CA PRO A 477 -29.42 3.17 18.45
C PRO A 477 -30.08 4.54 18.19
N ASN A 478 -30.87 5.06 19.13
CA ASN A 478 -31.54 6.34 19.05
C ASN A 478 -30.87 7.42 19.94
N PHE A 479 -29.66 7.16 20.42
CA PHE A 479 -28.90 8.13 21.21
C PHE A 479 -28.33 9.23 20.30
N ALA A 480 -29.08 10.32 20.19
CA ALA A 480 -28.83 11.40 19.23
C ALA A 480 -27.46 12.07 19.44
N GLU A 481 -27.07 12.30 20.71
CA GLU A 481 -25.79 12.89 21.10
C GLU A 481 -24.61 11.97 20.69
N ALA A 482 -24.72 10.66 20.89
CA ALA A 482 -23.68 9.72 20.50
C ALA A 482 -23.49 9.65 18.97
N TRP A 483 -24.57 9.77 18.19
CA TRP A 483 -24.48 9.87 16.72
C TRP A 483 -23.79 11.17 16.28
N HIS A 484 -24.12 12.30 16.92
CA HIS A 484 -23.51 13.58 16.63
C HIS A 484 -22.01 13.61 16.96
N ASP A 485 -21.62 13.20 18.17
CA ASP A 485 -20.21 13.16 18.58
C ASP A 485 -19.39 12.14 17.78
N ARG A 486 -20.02 11.05 17.34
CA ARG A 486 -19.40 10.11 16.38
C ARG A 486 -19.05 10.82 15.08
N GLY A 487 -19.96 11.64 14.56
CA GLY A 487 -19.72 12.46 13.37
C GLY A 487 -18.55 13.41 13.56
N VAL A 488 -18.49 14.11 14.71
CA VAL A 488 -17.40 15.05 15.03
C VAL A 488 -16.04 14.33 15.01
N ILE A 489 -15.93 13.19 15.69
CA ILE A 489 -14.69 12.41 15.76
C ILE A 489 -14.27 11.90 14.39
N LEU A 490 -15.21 11.35 13.60
CA LEU A 490 -14.93 10.85 12.25
C LEU A 490 -14.44 11.95 11.31
N ARG A 491 -15.03 13.15 11.40
CA ARG A 491 -14.61 14.32 10.62
C ARG A 491 -13.19 14.75 10.96
N ILE A 492 -12.81 14.77 12.24
CA ILE A 492 -11.43 15.04 12.68
C ILE A 492 -10.45 13.99 12.16
N LEU A 493 -10.89 12.73 12.05
CA LEU A 493 -10.10 11.63 11.49
C LEU A 493 -10.04 11.65 9.95
N GLY A 494 -10.74 12.56 9.27
CA GLY A 494 -10.80 12.65 7.80
C GLY A 494 -11.75 11.65 7.14
N ARG A 495 -12.61 10.97 7.92
CA ARG A 495 -13.59 9.99 7.45
C ARG A 495 -14.92 10.69 7.14
N HIS A 496 -14.92 11.54 6.12
CA HIS A 496 -16.03 12.44 5.80
C HIS A 496 -17.36 11.73 5.45
N PRO A 497 -17.39 10.63 4.67
CA PRO A 497 -18.64 9.94 4.35
C PRO A 497 -19.32 9.35 5.60
N GLU A 498 -18.57 8.68 6.48
CA GLU A 498 -19.13 8.10 7.71
C GLU A 498 -19.51 9.19 8.73
N ALA A 499 -18.81 10.32 8.72
CA ALA A 499 -19.18 11.48 9.51
C ALA A 499 -20.55 12.03 9.07
N LEU A 500 -20.76 12.19 7.75
CA LEU A 500 -22.03 12.65 7.18
C LEU A 500 -23.20 11.73 7.56
N GLU A 501 -23.01 10.41 7.46
CA GLU A 501 -24.03 9.43 7.89
C GLU A 501 -24.41 9.62 9.35
N SER A 502 -23.41 9.82 10.22
CA SER A 502 -23.60 9.99 11.66
C SER A 502 -24.35 11.29 11.97
N PHE A 503 -23.97 12.40 11.35
CA PHE A 503 -24.67 13.68 11.50
C PHE A 503 -26.10 13.62 10.96
N ALA A 504 -26.32 12.99 9.81
CA ALA A 504 -27.66 12.84 9.24
C ALA A 504 -28.58 12.02 10.16
N LYS A 505 -28.03 10.98 10.80
CA LYS A 505 -28.76 10.18 11.80
C LYS A 505 -29.06 10.97 13.07
N GLY A 506 -28.07 11.70 13.60
CA GLY A 506 -28.24 12.59 14.75
C GLY A 506 -29.32 13.65 14.50
N HIS A 507 -29.23 14.37 13.39
CA HIS A 507 -30.21 15.38 12.98
C HIS A 507 -31.62 14.79 12.81
N ARG A 508 -31.75 13.59 12.22
CA ARG A 508 -33.06 12.92 12.11
C ARG A 508 -33.69 12.62 13.47
N LEU A 509 -32.88 12.28 14.47
CA LEU A 509 -33.34 11.99 15.83
C LEU A 509 -33.69 13.28 16.59
N ARG A 510 -32.95 14.37 16.37
CA ARG A 510 -33.22 15.70 16.95
C ARG A 510 -33.03 16.83 15.92
N PRO A 511 -34.04 17.10 15.09
CA PRO A 511 -33.92 18.10 14.03
C PRO A 511 -33.97 19.55 14.54
N ALA A 512 -34.46 19.77 15.76
CA ALA A 512 -34.54 21.09 16.37
C ALA A 512 -33.21 21.56 17.00
N GLU A 513 -32.23 20.67 17.16
CA GLU A 513 -30.94 21.00 17.74
C GLU A 513 -30.07 21.72 16.69
N VAL A 514 -29.75 22.98 16.97
CA VAL A 514 -28.97 23.83 16.06
C VAL A 514 -27.58 23.24 15.77
N PRO A 515 -26.80 22.74 16.76
CA PRO A 515 -25.50 22.13 16.49
C PRO A 515 -25.58 20.98 15.48
N PHE A 516 -26.60 20.13 15.60
CA PHE A 516 -26.76 18.96 14.74
C PHE A 516 -27.05 19.37 13.29
N THR A 517 -27.84 20.44 13.13
CA THR A 517 -28.15 21.02 11.83
C THR A 517 -26.91 21.66 11.20
N PHE A 518 -26.15 22.43 11.96
CA PHE A 518 -24.94 23.12 11.47
C PHE A 518 -23.82 22.13 11.12
N ASP A 519 -23.63 21.10 11.94
CA ASP A 519 -22.66 20.04 11.66
C ASP A 519 -23.05 19.17 10.46
N LEU A 520 -24.35 18.94 10.24
CA LEU A 520 -24.83 18.28 9.02
C LEU A 520 -24.54 19.13 7.77
N VAL A 521 -24.79 20.44 7.82
CA VAL A 521 -24.41 21.35 6.73
C VAL A 521 -22.91 21.28 6.49
N ARG A 522 -22.11 21.37 7.55
CA ARG A 522 -20.65 21.31 7.48
C ARG A 522 -20.17 20.01 6.83
N ALA A 523 -20.76 18.87 7.21
CA ALA A 523 -20.42 17.58 6.62
C ALA A 523 -20.74 17.51 5.12
N HIS A 524 -21.86 18.09 4.68
CA HIS A 524 -22.14 18.20 3.25
C HIS A 524 -21.13 19.10 2.53
N LEU A 525 -20.74 20.24 3.11
CA LEU A 525 -19.72 21.11 2.54
C LEU A 525 -18.33 20.46 2.51
N ASP A 526 -17.97 19.67 3.54
CA ASP A 526 -16.73 18.89 3.56
C ASP A 526 -16.70 17.86 2.41
N MET A 527 -17.84 17.23 2.06
CA MET A 527 -17.91 16.34 0.88
C MET A 527 -17.65 17.09 -0.42
N VAL A 528 -18.16 18.32 -0.54
CA VAL A 528 -17.93 19.18 -1.72
C VAL A 528 -16.45 19.59 -1.82
N ASP A 529 -15.86 20.03 -0.70
CA ASP A 529 -14.46 20.45 -0.62
C ASP A 529 -13.49 19.29 -0.95
N GLN A 530 -13.80 18.08 -0.49
CA GLN A 530 -13.05 16.86 -0.80
C GLN A 530 -13.31 16.32 -2.23
N LYS A 531 -14.04 17.06 -3.07
CA LYS A 531 -14.42 16.66 -4.44
C LYS A 531 -15.22 15.36 -4.51
N LEU A 532 -15.98 15.06 -3.45
CA LEU A 532 -16.88 13.90 -3.34
C LEU A 532 -18.34 14.28 -3.63
N ASP A 533 -18.58 15.22 -4.55
CA ASP A 533 -19.92 15.67 -4.94
C ASP A 533 -20.08 15.75 -6.47
N PRO A 534 -19.99 14.62 -7.19
CA PRO A 534 -20.02 14.61 -8.67
C PRO A 534 -21.33 15.15 -9.24
N ASP A 535 -22.45 14.90 -8.56
CA ASP A 535 -23.79 15.26 -9.02
C ASP A 535 -24.29 16.61 -8.47
N GLY A 536 -23.50 17.26 -7.59
CA GLY A 536 -23.89 18.50 -6.91
C GLY A 536 -24.97 18.31 -5.83
N GLU A 537 -25.22 17.07 -5.40
CA GLU A 537 -26.24 16.72 -4.43
C GLU A 537 -25.91 17.28 -3.04
N HIS A 538 -24.64 17.20 -2.63
CA HIS A 538 -24.24 17.67 -1.31
C HIS A 538 -24.29 19.19 -1.21
N LEU A 539 -23.88 19.92 -2.25
CA LEU A 539 -24.05 21.37 -2.30
C LEU A 539 -25.53 21.76 -2.26
N ALA A 540 -26.39 21.05 -2.99
CA ALA A 540 -27.83 21.28 -2.97
C ALA A 540 -28.45 21.03 -1.58
N ASN A 541 -28.08 19.93 -0.92
CA ASN A 541 -28.53 19.60 0.42
C ASN A 541 -28.07 20.62 1.47
N ALA A 542 -26.79 21.03 1.43
CA ALA A 542 -26.29 22.09 2.32
C ALA A 542 -27.07 23.40 2.14
N THR A 543 -27.33 23.79 0.89
CA THR A 543 -28.10 25.00 0.55
C THR A 543 -29.55 24.92 1.07
N ALA A 544 -30.21 23.78 0.86
CA ALA A 544 -31.58 23.56 1.31
C ALA A 544 -31.68 23.60 2.84
N ILE A 545 -30.74 22.97 3.56
CA ILE A 545 -30.72 22.96 5.01
C ILE A 545 -30.49 24.39 5.54
N LEU A 546 -29.49 25.11 5.03
CA LEU A 546 -29.21 26.51 5.42
C LEU A 546 -30.41 27.44 5.20
N ALA A 547 -31.17 27.24 4.12
CA ALA A 547 -32.38 28.01 3.83
C ALA A 547 -33.56 27.68 4.77
N SER A 548 -33.56 26.50 5.39
CA SER A 548 -34.60 26.06 6.33
C SER A 548 -34.32 26.45 7.79
N VAL A 549 -33.11 26.94 8.10
CA VAL A 549 -32.74 27.38 9.45
C VAL A 549 -33.58 28.61 9.86
N SER A 550 -34.23 28.54 11.01
CA SER A 550 -35.06 29.63 11.53
C SER A 550 -34.21 30.84 11.97
N ARG A 551 -34.78 32.05 11.94
CA ARG A 551 -34.12 33.25 12.49
C ARG A 551 -33.71 33.07 13.95
N GLU A 552 -34.54 32.43 14.75
CA GLU A 552 -34.27 32.16 16.16
C GLU A 552 -33.03 31.27 16.32
N SER A 553 -32.90 30.23 15.49
CA SER A 553 -31.72 29.35 15.46
C SER A 553 -30.43 30.06 15.06
N ILE A 554 -30.51 31.03 14.14
CA ILE A 554 -29.36 31.86 13.72
C ILE A 554 -28.80 32.70 14.88
N TYR A 555 -29.65 33.15 15.80
CA TYR A 555 -29.24 33.98 16.94
C TYR A 555 -28.99 33.19 18.23
N ALA A 556 -29.52 31.97 18.36
CA ALA A 556 -29.38 31.12 19.54
C ALA A 556 -28.01 30.43 19.65
N TYR A 557 -27.29 30.30 18.54
CA TYR A 557 -25.95 29.74 18.46
C TYR A 557 -24.97 30.86 18.04
N PRO A 558 -23.65 30.80 18.34
CA PRO A 558 -22.72 31.88 18.05
C PRO A 558 -22.93 32.42 16.62
N PRO A 559 -23.35 33.70 16.45
CA PRO A 559 -23.81 34.21 15.15
C PRO A 559 -22.76 34.13 14.02
N GLY A 560 -21.48 33.95 14.39
CA GLY A 560 -20.39 33.69 13.45
C GLY A 560 -20.53 32.37 12.72
N GLU A 561 -20.97 31.29 13.37
CA GLU A 561 -20.96 29.96 12.75
C GLU A 561 -21.91 29.83 11.56
N TYR A 562 -23.13 30.38 11.66
CA TYR A 562 -24.06 30.38 10.53
C TYR A 562 -23.50 31.19 9.36
N ARG A 563 -22.87 32.33 9.65
CA ARG A 563 -22.24 33.18 8.65
C ARG A 563 -21.08 32.48 7.97
N ASP A 564 -20.25 31.77 8.72
CA ASP A 564 -19.10 31.03 8.20
C ASP A 564 -19.57 29.91 7.27
N LEU A 565 -20.63 29.17 7.64
CA LEU A 565 -21.23 28.15 6.77
C LEU A 565 -21.76 28.74 5.46
N LEU A 566 -22.40 29.91 5.49
CA LEU A 566 -22.86 30.60 4.28
C LEU A 566 -21.70 31.05 3.38
N ILE A 567 -20.60 31.55 3.98
CA ILE A 567 -19.42 31.96 3.24
C ILE A 567 -18.78 30.74 2.57
N THR A 568 -18.57 29.65 3.30
CA THR A 568 -18.00 28.41 2.77
C THR A 568 -18.86 27.82 1.66
N GLN A 569 -20.19 27.76 1.86
CA GLN A 569 -21.12 27.30 0.83
C GLN A 569 -21.00 28.11 -0.46
N ARG A 570 -20.88 29.44 -0.35
CA ARG A 570 -20.74 30.33 -1.50
C ARG A 570 -19.42 30.13 -2.24
N ILE A 571 -18.31 30.04 -1.51
CA ILE A 571 -16.97 29.82 -2.10
C ILE A 571 -16.96 28.52 -2.89
N LEU A 572 -17.47 27.43 -2.31
CA LEU A 572 -17.52 26.13 -2.98
C LEU A 572 -18.46 26.11 -4.19
N ALA A 573 -19.57 26.85 -4.13
CA ALA A 573 -20.46 27.00 -5.27
C ALA A 573 -19.82 27.77 -6.44
N GLU A 574 -19.05 28.83 -6.15
CA GLU A 574 -18.29 29.60 -7.13
C GLU A 574 -17.20 28.72 -7.78
N ASP A 575 -16.44 27.95 -6.97
CA ASP A 575 -15.40 27.04 -7.48
C ASP A 575 -15.95 25.93 -8.39
N ILE A 576 -17.11 25.35 -8.08
CA ILE A 576 -17.77 24.38 -8.96
C ILE A 576 -18.23 25.04 -10.27
N ALA A 577 -18.76 26.27 -10.20
CA ALA A 577 -19.19 27.00 -11.38
C ALA A 577 -18.01 27.31 -12.31
N ASP A 578 -16.88 27.74 -11.76
CA ASP A 578 -15.67 28.04 -12.52
C ASP A 578 -15.09 26.78 -13.19
N ARG A 579 -15.08 25.64 -12.48
CA ARG A 579 -14.66 24.34 -13.06
C ARG A 579 -15.54 23.89 -14.21
N ARG A 580 -16.87 24.04 -14.10
CA ARG A 580 -17.82 23.71 -15.19
C ARG A 580 -17.71 24.63 -16.41
N VAL A 581 -17.17 25.84 -16.25
CA VAL A 581 -16.89 26.75 -17.36
C VAL A 581 -15.56 26.42 -18.04
N ALA A 582 -14.62 25.83 -17.30
CA ALA A 582 -13.32 25.42 -17.80
C ALA A 582 -13.34 24.05 -18.52
N GLU A 583 -14.25 23.15 -18.14
CA GLU A 583 -14.58 21.88 -18.82
C GLU A 583 -15.43 22.08 -20.07
#